data_AF-A0A067D084-F1
#
_entry.id   AF-A0A067D084-F1
#
_cell.length_a   1.000
_cell.length_b   1.000
_cell.length_c   1.000
_cell.angle_alpha   90.00
_cell.angle_beta   90.00
_cell.angle_gamma   90.00
#
_symmetry.space_group_name_H-M   'P 1'
#
loop_
_entity.id
_entity.type
_entity.pdbx_description
1 polymer ?
#
loop_
_entity_poly.entity_id
_entity_poly.type
_entity_poly.pdbx_seq_one_letter_code
_entity_poly.pdbx_strand_id
1 'polypeptide(L)'
;MVQKIAPTPDLLIASRPRQRCRQGLALALLYLVFATLVAVSSYKLSSLANTTIFMGLNIATYTSNKFSIPITVLLQGSTNLALSASLPFDAKLSLSTLVYAQCGKRNTTCANGFQSTSNQLWGHVAKALALVPRFDDPRFQDPTQTVTIQHINNMSGWNKPTAQISIAGHDMAITCMVKRATFYLASAPPSTAEVDSIAFCSLRKYDSNWVCENDADLDANTYAIRASHGKATYLGVAPRSDVYLNPGYLATFRNGASTMRLTTLTFFDEYERGILRTLAPWDVLPAASCATLNLDTGLGWLLHTQGLVTMVWESDALMLTNSVVLWLLTVYLVALQLVFLRHSVVCCVPVYMSKTVVDLAIVFVSFYGNANLQTLTTYLIKRPSAETPAYYKWLGPAQLASIVGITTGPLIQMWFNPRLVTQTWLLLVCSVGNWMLVFVLEAFVFPDMSKTVPGPCGHATSSNCFSFDAIARTSYLSGVAASGVVFLAILCVYAHSAYAASVHSSDVVPMTNSVLEYLEIPDFSSVLTSPYGVLVTTEDGRVGVDNGVLLVKNMLQVSDAALTRTSNVQYELLYRFLPTTWLRTIFSRAIGSIRIVAIEKNRILHRSSYKYLDEMALTQREFSPYYS
;
A
#
# COMPACT_ATOMS: atom_id res chain seq x y z
N MET A 1 -2.77 -63.78 59.06
CA MET A 1 -3.06 -64.26 57.69
C MET A 1 -4.14 -63.35 57.13
N VAL A 2 -3.74 -62.29 56.44
CA VAL A 2 -4.66 -61.24 55.94
C VAL A 2 -4.95 -61.55 54.48
N GLN A 3 -6.21 -61.86 54.20
CA GLN A 3 -6.70 -62.22 52.89
C GLN A 3 -6.76 -60.95 52.02
N LYS A 4 -5.81 -60.82 51.08
CA LYS A 4 -5.85 -59.79 50.04
C LYS A 4 -7.03 -60.08 49.11
N ILE A 5 -8.10 -59.34 49.28
CA ILE A 5 -9.18 -59.22 48.30
C ILE A 5 -8.59 -58.46 47.11
N ALA A 6 -8.58 -59.10 45.95
CA ALA A 6 -8.21 -58.48 44.69
C ALA A 6 -9.21 -57.35 44.36
N PRO A 7 -8.75 -56.17 43.90
CA PRO A 7 -9.68 -55.17 43.39
C PRO A 7 -10.23 -55.65 42.03
N THR A 8 -11.55 -55.68 41.94
CA THR A 8 -12.34 -55.76 40.71
C THR A 8 -11.88 -54.68 39.70
N PRO A 9 -11.71 -55.01 38.41
CA PRO A 9 -11.35 -54.03 37.40
C PRO A 9 -12.64 -53.43 36.82
N ASP A 10 -13.31 -52.58 37.59
CA ASP A 10 -14.43 -51.81 37.06
C ASP A 10 -14.21 -50.32 37.35
N LEU A 11 -14.44 -49.52 36.29
CA LEU A 11 -14.67 -48.08 36.32
C LEU A 11 -13.48 -47.16 36.66
N LEU A 12 -12.56 -46.99 35.69
CA LEU A 12 -11.90 -45.69 35.45
C LEU A 12 -11.64 -45.46 33.96
N ILE A 13 -12.67 -45.54 33.12
CA ILE A 13 -12.70 -44.73 31.90
C ILE A 13 -13.25 -43.38 32.32
N ALA A 14 -12.36 -42.45 32.68
CA ALA A 14 -12.75 -41.08 32.88
C ALA A 14 -13.41 -40.59 31.58
N SER A 15 -14.71 -40.31 31.63
CA SER A 15 -15.43 -39.60 30.58
C SER A 15 -14.73 -38.26 30.37
N ARG A 16 -13.88 -38.17 29.33
CA ARG A 16 -13.22 -36.90 29.00
C ARG A 16 -14.33 -35.89 28.66
N PRO A 17 -14.33 -34.72 29.31
CA PRO A 17 -15.39 -33.74 29.15
C PRO A 17 -15.41 -33.22 27.71
N ARG A 18 -16.61 -33.20 27.10
CA ARG A 18 -17.03 -32.49 25.88
C ARG A 18 -15.94 -31.59 25.28
N GLN A 19 -15.09 -32.15 24.42
CA GLN A 19 -14.11 -31.33 23.71
C GLN A 19 -14.85 -30.55 22.62
N ARG A 20 -14.80 -29.23 22.74
CA ARG A 20 -15.47 -28.21 21.92
C ARG A 20 -15.10 -28.36 20.42
N CYS A 21 -15.77 -29.27 19.71
CA CYS A 21 -15.57 -29.52 18.29
C CYS A 21 -16.28 -28.46 17.42
N ARG A 22 -15.65 -27.28 17.28
CA ARG A 22 -16.05 -26.23 16.31
C ARG A 22 -14.84 -25.59 15.62
N GLN A 23 -13.69 -26.26 15.61
CA GLN A 23 -12.45 -25.73 15.05
C GLN A 23 -12.57 -25.51 13.54
N GLY A 24 -13.23 -26.43 12.81
CA GLY A 24 -13.51 -26.30 11.38
C GLY A 24 -14.34 -25.06 11.06
N LEU A 25 -15.36 -24.78 11.88
CA LEU A 25 -16.18 -23.59 11.75
C LEU A 25 -15.41 -22.30 12.08
N ALA A 26 -14.61 -22.30 13.15
CA ALA A 26 -13.81 -21.14 13.52
C ALA A 26 -12.83 -20.75 12.40
N LEU A 27 -12.14 -21.72 11.78
CA LEU A 27 -11.26 -21.48 10.66
C LEU A 27 -12.02 -21.00 9.41
N ALA A 28 -13.19 -21.58 9.12
CA ALA A 28 -14.02 -21.13 8.00
C ALA A 28 -14.46 -19.67 8.16
N LEU A 29 -14.89 -19.28 9.37
CA LEU A 29 -15.26 -17.89 9.67
C LEU A 29 -14.06 -16.94 9.58
N LEU A 30 -12.88 -17.36 10.03
CA LEU A 30 -11.65 -16.57 9.85
C LEU A 30 -11.36 -16.32 8.36
N TYR A 31 -11.46 -17.35 7.52
CA TYR A 31 -11.29 -17.18 6.07
C TYR A 31 -12.36 -16.31 5.44
N LEU A 32 -13.60 -16.34 5.94
CA LEU A 32 -14.64 -15.40 5.51
C LEU A 32 -14.26 -13.95 5.83
N VAL A 33 -13.73 -13.70 7.03
CA VAL A 33 -13.26 -12.36 7.43
C VAL A 33 -12.13 -11.91 6.51
N PHE A 34 -11.12 -12.75 6.27
CA PHE A 34 -10.03 -12.43 5.35
C PHE A 34 -10.54 -12.20 3.92
N ALA A 35 -11.41 -13.06 3.40
CA ALA A 35 -11.95 -12.90 2.04
C ALA A 35 -12.75 -11.60 1.91
N THR A 36 -13.49 -11.22 2.95
CA THR A 36 -14.22 -9.95 3.01
C THR A 36 -13.25 -8.76 3.02
N LEU A 37 -12.15 -8.84 3.79
CA LEU A 37 -11.10 -7.82 3.77
C LEU A 37 -10.46 -7.69 2.38
N VAL A 38 -10.17 -8.81 1.70
CA VAL A 38 -9.67 -8.79 0.32
C VAL A 38 -10.67 -8.10 -0.61
N ALA A 39 -11.95 -8.50 -0.59
CA ALA A 39 -12.97 -7.93 -1.48
C ALA A 39 -13.18 -6.43 -1.24
N VAL A 40 -13.31 -5.99 0.01
CA VAL A 40 -13.50 -4.59 0.36
C VAL A 40 -12.25 -3.76 0.02
N SER A 41 -11.06 -4.27 0.32
CA SER A 41 -9.81 -3.57 0.02
C SER A 41 -9.58 -3.45 -1.48
N SER A 42 -9.79 -4.54 -2.24
CA SER A 42 -9.76 -4.53 -3.71
C SER A 42 -10.74 -3.51 -4.27
N TYR A 43 -12.00 -3.48 -3.79
CA TYR A 43 -13.00 -2.54 -4.27
C TYR A 43 -12.60 -1.09 -4.03
N LYS A 44 -12.11 -0.78 -2.82
CA LYS A 44 -11.65 0.58 -2.49
C LYS A 44 -10.38 0.94 -3.28
N LEU A 45 -9.41 0.05 -3.40
CA LEU A 45 -8.23 0.28 -4.21
C LEU A 45 -8.58 0.46 -5.70
N SER A 46 -9.54 -0.30 -6.24
CA SER A 46 -10.02 -0.13 -7.62
C SER A 46 -10.73 1.20 -7.84
N SER A 47 -11.38 1.77 -6.80
CA SER A 47 -11.92 3.13 -6.88
C SER A 47 -10.85 4.22 -6.86
N LEU A 48 -9.62 3.89 -6.46
CA LEU A 48 -8.48 4.80 -6.44
C LEU A 48 -7.62 4.66 -7.69
N ALA A 49 -7.44 3.44 -8.19
CA ALA A 49 -6.59 3.14 -9.32
C ALA A 49 -7.08 3.83 -10.60
N ASN A 50 -6.12 4.35 -11.37
CA ASN A 50 -6.32 4.99 -12.67
C ASN A 50 -7.28 6.19 -12.63
N THR A 51 -7.50 6.79 -11.46
CA THR A 51 -8.33 7.99 -11.26
C THR A 51 -7.56 9.12 -10.59
N THR A 52 -8.00 10.37 -10.82
CA THR A 52 -7.44 11.55 -10.14
C THR A 52 -8.11 11.75 -8.78
N ILE A 53 -7.34 11.55 -7.71
CA ILE A 53 -7.78 11.74 -6.33
C ILE A 53 -7.22 13.05 -5.80
N PHE A 54 -8.11 13.97 -5.45
CA PHE A 54 -7.70 15.18 -4.76
C PHE A 54 -7.24 14.82 -3.35
N MET A 55 -5.95 14.98 -3.07
CA MET A 55 -5.38 14.71 -1.76
C MET A 55 -5.56 15.90 -0.83
N GLY A 56 -5.91 17.08 -1.31
CA GLY A 56 -6.04 18.28 -0.47
C GLY A 56 -4.77 19.10 -0.37
N LEU A 57 -4.73 19.96 0.65
CA LEU A 57 -3.58 20.81 0.95
C LEU A 57 -2.46 20.00 1.62
N ASN A 58 -1.31 19.90 0.95
CA ASN A 58 -0.11 19.33 1.54
C ASN A 58 0.83 20.47 1.96
N ILE A 59 1.30 20.42 3.20
CA ILE A 59 2.17 21.44 3.78
C ILE A 59 3.48 20.75 4.16
N ALA A 60 4.58 21.24 3.58
CA ALA A 60 5.92 20.92 4.01
C ALA A 60 6.45 22.09 4.83
N THR A 61 6.89 21.83 6.06
CA THR A 61 7.52 22.85 6.92
C THR A 61 8.96 22.45 7.24
N TYR A 62 9.67 23.31 7.97
CA TYR A 62 11.03 22.98 8.42
C TYR A 62 11.08 21.87 9.47
N THR A 63 9.98 21.61 10.19
CA THR A 63 9.91 20.62 11.29
C THR A 63 9.07 19.40 10.93
N SER A 64 7.97 19.57 10.18
CA SER A 64 7.04 18.52 9.77
C SER A 64 7.00 18.35 8.24
N ASN A 65 6.81 17.12 7.75
CA ASN A 65 6.75 16.80 6.32
C ASN A 65 7.88 17.41 5.47
N LYS A 66 9.10 17.43 6.04
CA LYS A 66 10.26 18.15 5.51
C LYS A 66 10.48 17.92 4.02
N PHE A 67 10.48 19.00 3.24
CA PHE A 67 10.91 18.96 1.84
C PHE A 67 12.41 19.27 1.79
N SER A 68 13.23 18.22 1.75
CA SER A 68 14.69 18.35 1.61
C SER A 68 15.09 18.45 0.15
N ILE A 69 15.85 19.47 -0.20
CA ILE A 69 16.47 19.57 -1.52
C ILE A 69 17.71 18.65 -1.53
N PRO A 70 17.77 17.64 -2.41
CA PRO A 70 18.93 16.75 -2.48
C PRO A 70 20.14 17.51 -3.03
N ILE A 71 21.24 17.55 -2.30
CA ILE A 71 22.44 18.30 -2.68
C ILE A 71 23.48 17.36 -3.27
N THR A 72 23.89 17.62 -4.52
CA THR A 72 24.92 16.83 -5.20
C THR A 72 26.24 17.58 -5.32
N VAL A 73 26.17 18.88 -5.62
CA VAL A 73 27.30 19.81 -5.68
C VAL A 73 26.76 21.24 -5.61
N LEU A 74 27.38 22.08 -4.79
CA LEU A 74 26.99 23.49 -4.62
C LEU A 74 27.98 24.40 -5.33
N LEU A 75 27.45 25.45 -5.93
CA LEU A 75 28.18 26.67 -6.25
C LEU A 75 27.77 27.71 -5.22
N GLN A 76 28.74 28.22 -4.44
CA GLN A 76 28.59 29.40 -3.61
C GLN A 76 29.51 30.47 -4.17
N GLY A 77 28.98 31.68 -4.34
CA GLY A 77 29.74 32.79 -4.91
C GLY A 77 29.43 34.10 -4.21
N SER A 78 30.41 35.00 -4.23
CA SER A 78 30.23 36.38 -3.82
C SER A 78 30.88 37.29 -4.87
N THR A 79 30.22 38.38 -5.23
CA THR A 79 30.76 39.40 -6.13
C THR A 79 30.32 40.79 -5.71
N ASN A 80 31.17 41.79 -5.93
CA ASN A 80 30.80 43.18 -5.78
C ASN A 80 30.40 43.77 -7.14
N LEU A 81 29.38 44.61 -7.15
CA LEU A 81 28.88 45.29 -8.34
C LEU A 81 28.62 46.75 -8.00
N ALA A 82 29.35 47.66 -8.66
CA ALA A 82 28.96 49.06 -8.69
C ALA A 82 27.69 49.20 -9.52
N LEU A 83 26.62 49.79 -8.97
CA LEU A 83 25.34 49.92 -9.67
C LEU A 83 25.45 50.81 -10.93
N SER A 84 26.43 51.71 -10.97
CA SER A 84 26.80 52.53 -12.13
C SER A 84 27.60 51.80 -13.22
N ALA A 85 28.22 50.65 -12.94
CA ALA A 85 29.06 49.96 -13.92
C ALA A 85 28.23 49.55 -15.15
N SER A 86 28.82 49.45 -16.34
CA SER A 86 28.15 48.78 -17.48
C SER A 86 28.27 47.26 -17.32
N LEU A 87 27.19 46.51 -17.58
CA LEU A 87 27.19 45.05 -17.53
C LEU A 87 26.59 44.54 -18.84
N PRO A 88 27.39 44.03 -19.78
CA PRO A 88 26.85 43.44 -21.00
C PRO A 88 25.98 42.22 -20.65
N PHE A 89 24.86 42.07 -21.36
CA PHE A 89 23.97 40.91 -21.22
C PHE A 89 24.01 40.11 -22.52
N ASP A 90 24.60 38.92 -22.46
CA ASP A 90 24.50 37.96 -23.56
C ASP A 90 23.03 37.56 -23.77
N ALA A 91 22.54 37.72 -24.99
CA ALA A 91 21.17 37.38 -25.37
C ALA A 91 20.83 35.89 -25.19
N LYS A 92 21.84 35.02 -25.12
CA LYS A 92 21.68 33.57 -24.87
C LYS A 92 21.45 33.23 -23.40
N LEU A 93 21.80 34.13 -22.48
CA LEU A 93 21.66 33.90 -21.05
C LEU A 93 20.26 34.29 -20.56
N SER A 94 19.74 33.52 -19.62
CA SER A 94 18.51 33.84 -18.90
C SER A 94 18.56 33.29 -17.48
N LEU A 95 17.60 33.67 -16.63
CA LEU A 95 17.50 33.07 -15.29
C LEU A 95 17.26 31.56 -15.33
N SER A 96 16.76 31.01 -16.44
CA SER A 96 16.63 29.56 -16.58
C SER A 96 18.00 28.87 -16.65
N THR A 97 19.05 29.57 -17.11
CA THR A 97 20.43 29.09 -17.05
C THR A 97 20.86 28.78 -15.61
N LEU A 98 20.42 29.55 -14.60
CA LEU A 98 20.70 29.24 -13.19
C LEU A 98 19.91 28.01 -12.70
N VAL A 99 18.66 27.86 -13.14
CA VAL A 99 17.76 26.78 -12.72
C VAL A 99 18.18 25.43 -13.29
N TYR A 100 18.64 25.40 -14.54
CA TYR A 100 18.94 24.17 -15.27
C TYR A 100 20.43 23.81 -15.32
N ALA A 101 21.30 24.63 -14.74
CA ALA A 101 22.72 24.29 -14.68
C ALA A 101 22.94 22.99 -13.88
N GLN A 102 23.70 22.06 -14.46
CA GLN A 102 23.91 20.73 -13.91
C GLN A 102 25.39 20.36 -13.98
N CYS A 103 25.89 19.77 -12.89
CA CYS A 103 27.24 19.22 -12.80
C CYS A 103 27.18 17.77 -12.29
N GLY A 104 28.25 17.01 -12.55
CA GLY A 104 28.43 15.68 -11.97
C GLY A 104 28.49 15.74 -10.43
N LYS A 105 28.11 14.65 -9.75
CA LYS A 105 28.13 14.56 -8.29
C LYS A 105 29.53 14.91 -7.75
N ARG A 106 29.60 15.84 -6.78
CA ARG A 106 30.86 16.36 -6.19
C ARG A 106 31.86 16.96 -7.20
N ASN A 107 31.44 17.32 -8.41
CA ASN A 107 32.31 17.97 -9.40
C ASN A 107 32.41 19.48 -9.16
N THR A 108 33.27 19.88 -8.23
CA THR A 108 33.50 21.29 -7.87
C THR A 108 34.11 22.10 -9.01
N THR A 109 34.92 21.51 -9.87
CA THR A 109 35.51 22.18 -11.05
C THR A 109 34.43 22.67 -12.01
N CYS A 110 33.43 21.82 -12.31
CA CYS A 110 32.27 22.20 -13.11
C CYS A 110 31.48 23.34 -12.46
N ALA A 111 31.20 23.22 -11.15
CA ALA A 111 30.46 24.24 -10.41
C ALA A 111 31.19 25.60 -10.42
N ASN A 112 32.50 25.61 -10.13
CA ASN A 112 33.32 26.81 -10.14
C ASN A 112 33.43 27.44 -11.54
N GLY A 113 33.48 26.62 -12.60
CA GLY A 113 33.45 27.11 -13.98
C GLY A 113 32.18 27.89 -14.33
N PHE A 114 31.08 27.66 -13.62
CA PHE A 114 29.81 28.36 -13.80
C PHE A 114 29.71 29.68 -12.99
N GLN A 115 30.68 29.98 -12.12
CA GLN A 115 30.62 31.11 -11.20
C GLN A 115 30.47 32.46 -11.92
N SER A 116 31.21 32.68 -13.02
CA SER A 116 31.13 33.93 -13.80
C SER A 116 29.74 34.16 -14.38
N THR A 117 29.11 33.09 -14.89
CA THR A 117 27.75 33.14 -15.45
C THR A 117 26.73 33.44 -14.34
N SER A 118 26.87 32.82 -13.17
CA SER A 118 26.02 33.08 -12.01
C SER A 118 26.14 34.53 -11.53
N ASN A 119 27.37 35.04 -11.39
CA ASN A 119 27.64 36.42 -11.01
C ASN A 119 27.02 37.42 -12.00
N GLN A 120 27.12 37.15 -13.32
CA GLN A 120 26.56 38.02 -14.35
C GLN A 120 25.03 38.07 -14.27
N LEU A 121 24.35 36.92 -14.15
CA LEU A 121 22.89 36.86 -14.09
C LEU A 121 22.34 37.52 -12.82
N TRP A 122 22.94 37.27 -11.65
CA TRP A 122 22.54 37.96 -10.42
C TRP A 122 22.87 39.46 -10.46
N GLY A 123 23.96 39.86 -11.13
CA GLY A 123 24.27 41.27 -11.38
C GLY A 123 23.20 41.98 -12.22
N HIS A 124 22.62 41.29 -13.22
CA HIS A 124 21.48 41.83 -13.99
C HIS A 124 20.21 41.95 -13.16
N VAL A 125 19.95 41.01 -12.25
CA VAL A 125 18.85 41.12 -11.29
C VAL A 125 19.05 42.32 -10.35
N ALA A 126 20.25 42.49 -9.80
CA ALA A 126 20.58 43.62 -8.93
C ALA A 126 20.39 44.97 -9.64
N LYS A 127 20.81 45.09 -10.90
CA LYS A 127 20.59 46.31 -11.69
C LYS A 127 19.13 46.57 -12.03
N ALA A 128 18.36 45.52 -12.26
CA ALA A 128 16.94 45.66 -12.57
C ALA A 128 16.13 46.23 -11.41
N LEU A 129 16.66 46.24 -10.18
CA LEU A 129 16.06 46.95 -9.05
C LEU A 129 15.88 48.44 -9.33
N ALA A 130 16.76 49.07 -10.13
CA ALA A 130 16.62 50.47 -10.53
C ALA A 130 15.38 50.72 -11.43
N LEU A 131 14.78 49.67 -12.01
CA LEU A 131 13.56 49.77 -12.81
C LEU A 131 12.29 49.79 -11.93
N VAL A 132 12.41 49.51 -10.63
CA VAL A 132 11.27 49.40 -9.73
C VAL A 132 10.83 50.80 -9.27
N PRO A 133 9.60 51.24 -9.57
CA PRO A 133 9.12 52.52 -9.09
C PRO A 133 8.85 52.45 -7.58
N ARG A 134 9.35 53.44 -6.83
CA ARG A 134 9.16 53.56 -5.36
C ARG A 134 9.57 52.29 -4.60
N PHE A 135 10.79 51.81 -4.88
CA PHE A 135 11.35 50.67 -4.18
C PHE A 135 11.47 50.93 -2.67
N ASP A 136 11.26 49.91 -1.84
CA ASP A 136 11.19 50.04 -0.37
C ASP A 136 12.43 50.72 0.23
N ASP A 137 13.59 50.45 -0.35
CA ASP A 137 14.86 51.04 0.06
C ASP A 137 15.65 51.59 -1.13
N PRO A 138 15.52 52.89 -1.43
CA PRO A 138 16.08 53.50 -2.64
C PRO A 138 17.61 53.45 -2.70
N ARG A 139 18.32 53.11 -1.61
CA ARG A 139 19.79 52.94 -1.63
C ARG A 139 20.22 51.84 -2.61
N PHE A 140 19.42 50.79 -2.78
CA PHE A 140 19.69 49.74 -3.76
C PHE A 140 19.45 50.16 -5.22
N GLN A 141 18.99 51.39 -5.45
CA GLN A 141 18.81 52.00 -6.77
C GLN A 141 19.81 53.12 -7.04
N ASP A 142 20.56 53.55 -6.02
CA ASP A 142 21.51 54.66 -6.12
C ASP A 142 22.77 54.21 -6.91
N PRO A 143 23.08 54.82 -8.06
CA PRO A 143 24.20 54.43 -8.91
C PRO A 143 25.58 54.62 -8.24
N THR A 144 25.66 55.39 -7.16
CA THR A 144 26.89 55.60 -6.39
C THR A 144 27.20 54.44 -5.44
N GLN A 145 26.22 53.58 -5.17
CA GLN A 145 26.40 52.44 -4.27
C GLN A 145 27.09 51.27 -4.98
N THR A 146 27.85 50.52 -4.18
CA THR A 146 28.36 49.20 -4.56
C THR A 146 27.62 48.16 -3.73
N VAL A 147 26.99 47.22 -4.42
CA VAL A 147 26.30 46.10 -3.78
C VAL A 147 27.19 44.86 -3.76
N THR A 148 27.12 44.10 -2.68
CA THR A 148 27.68 42.76 -2.58
C THR A 148 26.58 41.76 -2.85
N ILE A 149 26.82 40.84 -3.78
CA ILE A 149 25.88 39.79 -4.18
C ILE A 149 26.45 38.46 -3.74
N GLN A 150 25.87 37.87 -2.70
CA GLN A 150 26.14 36.51 -2.26
C GLN A 150 25.08 35.59 -2.87
N HIS A 151 25.47 34.46 -3.45
CA HIS A 151 24.53 33.52 -4.06
C HIS A 151 24.93 32.07 -3.88
N ILE A 152 23.93 31.20 -3.98
CA ILE A 152 24.08 29.75 -3.88
C ILE A 152 23.20 29.03 -4.92
N ASN A 153 23.79 28.05 -5.60
CA ASN A 153 23.10 27.17 -6.55
C ASN A 153 23.46 25.71 -6.26
N ASN A 154 22.46 24.86 -6.06
CA ASN A 154 22.64 23.41 -6.03
C ASN A 154 22.60 22.84 -7.45
N MET A 155 23.76 22.65 -8.08
CA MET A 155 23.99 22.35 -9.51
C MET A 155 23.61 20.90 -9.88
N SER A 156 22.39 20.51 -9.54
CA SER A 156 21.86 19.14 -9.68
C SER A 156 20.98 18.97 -10.91
N GLY A 157 20.63 20.07 -11.60
CA GLY A 157 19.60 20.10 -12.62
C GLY A 157 18.24 20.18 -11.94
N TRP A 158 17.57 21.35 -12.05
CA TRP A 158 16.41 21.75 -11.24
C TRP A 158 16.73 22.43 -9.91
N ASN A 159 17.68 23.36 -9.99
CA ASN A 159 18.26 24.09 -8.88
C ASN A 159 17.22 25.00 -8.20
N LYS A 160 17.59 25.52 -7.03
CA LYS A 160 16.84 26.58 -6.32
C LYS A 160 17.78 27.77 -6.12
N PRO A 161 18.08 28.53 -7.19
CA PRO A 161 19.03 29.64 -7.12
C PRO A 161 18.53 30.70 -6.15
N THR A 162 19.35 31.05 -5.18
CA THR A 162 19.05 32.12 -4.21
C THR A 162 20.22 33.07 -4.10
N ALA A 163 19.92 34.33 -3.82
CA ALA A 163 20.92 35.36 -3.59
C ALA A 163 20.50 36.32 -2.49
N GLN A 164 21.48 36.89 -1.80
CA GLN A 164 21.35 38.07 -0.96
C GLN A 164 22.18 39.19 -1.58
N ILE A 165 21.56 40.35 -1.75
CA ILE A 165 22.17 41.58 -2.24
C ILE A 165 22.23 42.55 -1.08
N SER A 166 23.41 42.98 -0.67
CA SER A 166 23.63 43.87 0.48
C SER A 166 24.49 45.06 0.10
N ILE A 167 24.43 46.12 0.92
CA ILE A 167 25.32 47.27 0.84
C ILE A 167 26.16 47.29 2.12
N ALA A 168 27.47 47.52 1.99
CA ALA A 168 28.36 47.52 3.14
C ALA A 168 27.92 48.55 4.19
N GLY A 169 27.77 48.12 5.44
CA GLY A 169 27.33 48.97 6.55
C GLY A 169 25.83 49.32 6.57
N HIS A 170 25.04 48.77 5.64
CA HIS A 170 23.59 48.93 5.61
C HIS A 170 22.89 47.78 6.34
N ASP A 171 21.82 48.08 7.06
CA ASP A 171 21.11 47.15 7.93
C ASP A 171 20.08 46.27 7.19
N MET A 172 19.79 46.61 5.93
CA MET A 172 18.89 45.87 5.06
C MET A 172 19.64 45.18 3.91
N ALA A 173 19.02 44.12 3.41
CA ALA A 173 19.45 43.36 2.24
C ALA A 173 18.23 42.95 1.41
N ILE A 174 18.47 42.59 0.16
CA ILE A 174 17.44 42.04 -0.73
C ILE A 174 17.72 40.57 -0.90
N THR A 175 16.78 39.72 -0.51
CA THR A 175 16.87 38.29 -0.79
C THR A 175 16.06 37.97 -2.02
N CYS A 176 16.64 37.19 -2.92
CA CYS A 176 16.02 36.79 -4.17
C CYS A 176 16.04 35.27 -4.31
N MET A 177 14.97 34.70 -4.87
CA MET A 177 14.93 33.31 -5.30
C MET A 177 14.40 33.23 -6.74
N VAL A 178 15.08 32.46 -7.58
CA VAL A 178 14.62 32.21 -8.95
C VAL A 178 13.65 31.04 -8.96
N LYS A 179 12.49 31.24 -9.58
CA LYS A 179 11.55 30.17 -9.85
C LYS A 179 10.88 30.32 -11.21
N ARG A 180 10.55 29.19 -11.81
CA ARG A 180 9.79 29.14 -13.04
C ARG A 180 8.32 29.46 -12.76
N ALA A 181 7.76 30.39 -13.53
CA ALA A 181 6.38 30.84 -13.40
C ALA A 181 5.74 31.01 -14.78
N THR A 182 4.41 30.88 -14.81
CA THR A 182 3.59 31.23 -15.96
C THR A 182 3.02 32.62 -15.73
N PHE A 183 3.11 33.50 -16.72
CA PHE A 183 2.64 34.87 -16.58
C PHE A 183 2.09 35.49 -17.86
N TYR A 184 1.14 36.40 -17.70
CA TYR A 184 0.49 37.13 -18.79
C TYR A 184 -0.01 38.49 -18.30
N LEU A 185 -0.25 39.41 -19.22
CA LEU A 185 -0.91 40.68 -18.93
C LEU A 185 -2.33 40.41 -18.44
N ALA A 186 -2.76 41.06 -17.35
CA ALA A 186 -4.11 40.91 -16.81
C ALA A 186 -5.22 41.32 -17.80
N SER A 187 -4.88 42.15 -18.80
CA SER A 187 -5.77 42.57 -19.88
C SER A 187 -5.81 41.57 -21.06
N ALA A 188 -4.98 40.54 -21.06
CA ALA A 188 -4.86 39.53 -22.11
C ALA A 188 -5.42 38.17 -21.64
N PRO A 189 -5.88 37.30 -22.55
CA PRO A 189 -6.37 35.98 -22.17
C PRO A 189 -5.22 35.06 -21.71
N PRO A 190 -5.48 34.06 -20.84
CA PRO A 190 -4.47 33.12 -20.36
C PRO A 190 -3.74 32.33 -21.46
N SER A 191 -4.33 32.23 -22.65
CA SER A 191 -3.69 31.59 -23.81
C SER A 191 -2.45 32.33 -24.34
N THR A 192 -2.25 33.60 -23.97
CA THR A 192 -1.03 34.36 -24.29
C THR A 192 0.04 34.23 -23.21
N ALA A 193 -0.11 33.29 -22.27
CA ALA A 193 0.82 33.17 -21.17
C ALA A 193 2.20 32.70 -21.62
N GLU A 194 3.21 33.38 -21.09
CA GLU A 194 4.61 33.03 -21.24
C GLU A 194 5.07 32.19 -20.05
N VAL A 195 6.02 31.31 -20.29
CA VAL A 195 6.68 30.52 -19.25
C VAL A 195 8.15 30.87 -19.23
N ASP A 196 8.62 31.44 -18.13
CA ASP A 196 10.03 31.80 -17.94
C ASP A 196 10.46 31.63 -16.47
N SER A 197 11.77 31.68 -16.23
CA SER A 197 12.34 31.78 -14.88
C SER A 197 12.37 33.22 -14.42
N ILE A 198 11.75 33.49 -13.28
CA ILE A 198 11.57 34.82 -12.69
C ILE A 198 12.31 34.87 -11.35
N ALA A 199 13.04 35.96 -11.10
CA ALA A 199 13.60 36.26 -9.79
C ALA A 199 12.53 36.98 -8.96
N PHE A 200 12.20 36.41 -7.81
CA PHE A 200 11.34 37.03 -6.82
C PHE A 200 12.21 37.57 -5.70
N CYS A 201 12.21 38.88 -5.53
CA CYS A 201 13.07 39.59 -4.59
C CYS A 201 12.25 40.31 -3.52
N SER A 202 12.69 40.27 -2.27
CA SER A 202 12.04 40.95 -1.14
C SER A 202 13.10 41.61 -0.25
N LEU A 203 12.74 42.73 0.37
CA LEU A 203 13.58 43.39 1.37
C LEU A 203 13.53 42.58 2.68
N ARG A 204 14.70 42.38 3.30
CA ARG A 204 14.87 41.68 4.59
C ARG A 204 16.01 42.37 5.37
N LYS A 205 16.02 42.22 6.69
CA LYS A 205 17.20 42.59 7.50
C LYS A 205 18.46 41.86 7.02
N TYR A 206 19.57 42.58 6.93
CA TYR A 206 20.85 42.00 6.58
C TYR A 206 21.23 40.90 7.56
N ASP A 207 21.66 39.76 7.02
CA ASP A 207 22.17 38.61 7.74
C ASP A 207 23.59 38.35 7.25
N SER A 208 24.58 38.45 8.15
CA SER A 208 25.98 38.21 7.82
C SER A 208 26.31 36.72 7.67
N ASN A 209 25.45 35.85 8.18
CA ASN A 209 25.59 34.40 8.12
C ASN A 209 24.62 33.77 7.12
N TRP A 210 24.09 34.58 6.19
CA TRP A 210 23.17 34.13 5.16
C TRP A 210 23.78 33.04 4.30
N VAL A 211 22.97 32.04 3.95
CA VAL A 211 23.40 30.94 3.08
C VAL A 211 22.46 30.79 1.89
N CYS A 212 21.17 30.58 2.13
CA CYS A 212 20.17 30.34 1.08
C CYS A 212 18.77 30.87 1.42
N GLU A 213 18.64 31.57 2.54
CA GLU A 213 17.37 31.97 3.12
C GLU A 213 16.69 33.05 2.25
N ASN A 214 15.37 32.96 2.10
CA ASN A 214 14.58 33.94 1.34
C ASN A 214 13.24 34.24 2.02
N ASP A 215 13.16 33.99 3.32
CA ASP A 215 12.03 34.38 4.16
C ASP A 215 11.91 35.91 4.22
N ALA A 216 10.67 36.38 4.24
CA ALA A 216 10.29 37.77 4.38
C ALA A 216 8.89 37.80 5.04
N ASP A 217 8.54 38.92 5.65
CA ASP A 217 7.21 39.09 6.25
C ASP A 217 6.12 38.97 5.17
N LEU A 218 4.92 38.52 5.56
CA LEU A 218 3.82 38.22 4.61
C LEU A 218 3.32 39.47 3.88
N ASP A 219 3.45 40.63 4.49
CA ASP A 219 3.13 41.95 3.95
C ASP A 219 4.30 42.60 3.19
N ALA A 220 5.50 42.01 3.24
CA ALA A 220 6.66 42.53 2.52
C ALA A 220 6.42 42.53 1.01
N ASN A 221 6.83 43.62 0.35
CA ASN A 221 6.77 43.72 -1.10
C ASN A 221 7.70 42.68 -1.74
N THR A 222 7.14 41.90 -2.67
CA THR A 222 7.87 40.94 -3.49
C THR A 222 7.87 41.42 -4.94
N TYR A 223 9.07 41.68 -5.45
CA TYR A 223 9.30 42.20 -6.79
C TYR A 223 9.63 41.07 -7.75
N ALA A 224 8.92 41.00 -8.87
CA ALA A 224 9.17 40.02 -9.92
C ALA A 224 10.04 40.62 -11.03
N ILE A 225 11.19 40.00 -11.28
CA ILE A 225 12.17 40.43 -12.29
C ILE A 225 12.42 39.27 -13.25
N ARG A 226 12.22 39.53 -14.55
CA ARG A 226 12.60 38.62 -15.64
C ARG A 226 13.92 39.07 -16.22
N ALA A 227 14.89 38.18 -16.35
CA ALA A 227 16.12 38.43 -17.09
C ALA A 227 16.32 37.36 -18.18
N SER A 228 16.15 37.77 -19.44
CA SER A 228 16.16 36.90 -20.62
C SER A 228 16.41 37.72 -21.87
N HIS A 229 16.89 37.11 -22.96
CA HIS A 229 17.03 37.77 -24.27
C HIS A 229 17.86 39.07 -24.21
N GLY A 230 18.88 39.11 -23.33
CA GLY A 230 19.77 40.27 -23.21
C GLY A 230 19.14 41.46 -22.49
N LYS A 231 17.98 41.29 -21.84
CA LYS A 231 17.30 42.37 -21.10
C LYS A 231 16.79 41.87 -19.75
N ALA A 232 16.98 42.69 -18.72
CA ALA A 232 16.28 42.55 -17.45
C ALA A 232 15.06 43.47 -17.42
N THR A 233 13.91 42.93 -17.02
CA THR A 233 12.61 43.61 -17.03
C THR A 233 11.91 43.41 -15.70
N TYR A 234 11.37 44.50 -15.16
CA TYR A 234 10.52 44.48 -13.98
C TYR A 234 9.09 44.14 -14.40
N LEU A 235 8.51 43.09 -13.79
CA LEU A 235 7.16 42.62 -14.11
C LEU A 235 6.11 43.25 -13.18
N GLY A 236 6.48 43.64 -11.96
CA GLY A 236 5.60 44.26 -10.99
C GLY A 236 5.92 43.88 -9.54
N VAL A 237 5.10 44.36 -8.62
CA VAL A 237 5.16 44.07 -7.18
C VAL A 237 3.84 43.51 -6.66
N ALA A 238 3.92 42.58 -5.72
CA ALA A 238 2.81 42.02 -4.96
C ALA A 238 3.26 41.77 -3.51
N PRO A 239 2.34 41.78 -2.52
CA PRO A 239 2.68 41.37 -1.16
C PRO A 239 3.13 39.90 -1.14
N ARG A 240 4.01 39.53 -0.22
CA ARG A 240 4.54 38.17 -0.12
C ARG A 240 3.44 37.11 0.06
N SER A 241 2.34 37.46 0.74
CA SER A 241 1.15 36.62 0.92
C SER A 241 0.48 36.18 -0.38
N ASP A 242 0.68 36.92 -1.48
CA ASP A 242 0.13 36.53 -2.79
C ASP A 242 0.93 35.40 -3.44
N VAL A 243 2.18 35.16 -3.01
CA VAL A 243 3.08 34.19 -3.64
C VAL A 243 3.56 33.09 -2.70
N TYR A 244 3.45 33.26 -1.39
CA TYR A 244 3.92 32.32 -0.37
C TYR A 244 2.76 31.75 0.44
N LEU A 245 2.74 30.43 0.65
CA LEU A 245 1.66 29.67 1.32
C LEU A 245 0.28 29.97 0.73
N ASN A 246 0.21 30.02 -0.60
CA ASN A 246 -1.00 30.34 -1.36
C ASN A 246 -1.05 29.51 -2.66
N PRO A 247 -1.15 28.18 -2.55
CA PRO A 247 -1.01 27.29 -3.70
C PRO A 247 -2.18 27.43 -4.67
N GLY A 248 -1.87 27.44 -5.97
CA GLY A 248 -2.87 27.59 -7.04
C GLY A 248 -3.42 29.02 -7.19
N TYR A 249 -2.96 29.98 -6.40
CA TYR A 249 -3.37 31.37 -6.51
C TYR A 249 -2.71 32.09 -7.70
N LEU A 250 -3.49 32.95 -8.35
CA LEU A 250 -3.05 33.79 -9.44
C LEU A 250 -2.62 35.16 -8.90
N ALA A 251 -1.35 35.24 -8.48
CA ALA A 251 -0.73 36.44 -7.92
C ALA A 251 -0.81 37.63 -8.91
N THR A 252 -1.13 38.81 -8.38
CA THR A 252 -1.37 40.00 -9.20
C THR A 252 -0.27 41.02 -8.98
N PHE A 253 0.70 41.05 -9.89
CA PHE A 253 1.85 41.94 -9.82
C PHE A 253 1.55 43.25 -10.53
N ARG A 254 1.71 44.37 -9.81
CA ARG A 254 1.39 45.72 -10.32
C ARG A 254 2.68 46.45 -10.70
N ASN A 255 2.72 47.06 -11.87
CA ASN A 255 3.87 47.83 -12.37
C ASN A 255 3.51 49.31 -12.70
N GLY A 256 2.39 49.82 -12.16
CA GLY A 256 1.90 51.18 -12.42
C GLY A 256 1.31 51.39 -13.82
N ALA A 257 1.98 50.90 -14.88
CA ALA A 257 1.52 50.98 -16.28
C ALA A 257 0.69 49.77 -16.71
N SER A 258 0.99 48.59 -16.16
CA SER A 258 0.28 47.34 -16.46
C SER A 258 0.22 46.46 -15.22
N THR A 259 -0.68 45.46 -15.28
CA THR A 259 -0.81 44.43 -14.25
C THR A 259 -0.50 43.09 -14.88
N MET A 260 0.37 42.32 -14.23
CA MET A 260 0.73 40.96 -14.63
C MET A 260 0.06 39.96 -13.71
N ARG A 261 -0.42 38.86 -14.27
CA ARG A 261 -0.92 37.71 -13.53
C ARG A 261 0.15 36.62 -13.56
N LEU A 262 0.61 36.19 -12.39
CA LEU A 262 1.65 35.17 -12.22
C LEU A 262 1.07 33.97 -11.48
N THR A 263 1.41 32.77 -11.91
CA THR A 263 1.11 31.53 -11.18
C THR A 263 2.33 30.60 -11.25
N THR A 264 2.42 29.67 -10.30
CA THR A 264 3.38 28.58 -10.41
C THR A 264 3.01 27.70 -11.60
N LEU A 265 4.00 27.01 -12.16
CA LEU A 265 3.73 25.82 -12.95
C LEU A 265 3.20 24.71 -12.06
N THR A 266 2.25 23.94 -12.57
CA THR A 266 1.84 22.67 -11.96
C THR A 266 3.00 21.68 -12.10
N PHE A 267 3.49 21.20 -10.97
CA PHE A 267 4.54 20.19 -10.94
C PHE A 267 3.93 18.81 -11.09
N PHE A 268 4.55 18.00 -11.93
CA PHE A 268 4.26 16.57 -12.06
C PHE A 268 5.38 15.80 -11.39
N ASP A 269 5.15 15.37 -10.16
CA ASP A 269 6.10 14.50 -9.45
C ASP A 269 5.72 13.05 -9.71
N GLU A 270 6.70 12.27 -10.12
CA GLU A 270 6.53 10.87 -10.45
C GLU A 270 7.25 9.99 -9.44
N TYR A 271 6.64 8.89 -9.04
CA TYR A 271 7.19 7.90 -8.12
C TYR A 271 7.20 6.53 -8.79
N GLU A 272 8.33 5.83 -8.69
CA GLU A 272 8.50 4.47 -9.22
C GLU A 272 8.15 4.33 -10.70
N ARG A 273 8.72 5.21 -11.53
CA ARG A 273 8.59 5.17 -13.00
C ARG A 273 7.15 5.27 -13.53
N GLY A 274 6.29 6.00 -12.83
CA GLY A 274 4.94 6.32 -13.29
C GLY A 274 3.84 5.59 -12.53
N ILE A 275 4.20 4.60 -11.69
CA ILE A 275 3.24 3.87 -10.85
C ILE A 275 2.39 4.83 -10.02
N LEU A 276 2.99 5.91 -9.49
CA LEU A 276 2.25 6.95 -8.80
C LEU A 276 2.72 8.32 -9.28
N ARG A 277 1.76 9.15 -9.66
CA ARG A 277 1.98 10.52 -10.12
C ARG A 277 1.24 11.47 -9.22
N THR A 278 1.87 12.57 -8.87
CA THR A 278 1.23 13.64 -8.12
C THR A 278 1.35 14.94 -8.87
N LEU A 279 0.21 15.60 -9.05
CA LEU A 279 0.09 16.90 -9.64
C LEU A 279 -0.12 17.89 -8.51
N ALA A 280 0.72 18.92 -8.45
CA ALA A 280 0.59 19.93 -7.42
C ALA A 280 0.92 21.32 -7.99
N PRO A 281 -0.06 22.23 -8.09
CA PRO A 281 0.24 23.65 -8.02
C PRO A 281 0.74 23.94 -6.60
N TRP A 282 2.06 24.01 -6.46
CA TRP A 282 2.73 24.49 -5.25
C TRP A 282 2.53 26.01 -5.11
N ASP A 283 3.08 26.62 -4.06
CA ASP A 283 3.14 28.08 -3.95
C ASP A 283 3.85 28.69 -5.16
N VAL A 284 3.70 29.98 -5.42
CA VAL A 284 4.54 30.69 -6.40
C VAL A 284 5.97 30.81 -5.88
N LEU A 285 6.18 30.97 -4.58
CA LEU A 285 7.51 31.22 -4.00
C LEU A 285 7.64 30.58 -2.62
N PRO A 286 8.37 29.45 -2.48
CA PRO A 286 8.58 28.82 -1.18
C PRO A 286 9.60 29.61 -0.36
N ALA A 287 9.63 29.35 0.95
CA ALA A 287 10.67 29.85 1.83
C ALA A 287 11.73 28.77 2.08
N ALA A 288 13.01 29.09 1.90
CA ALA A 288 14.14 28.20 2.07
C ALA A 288 14.85 28.46 3.40
N SER A 289 15.39 27.41 4.01
CA SER A 289 16.30 27.48 5.14
C SER A 289 17.48 26.55 4.95
N CYS A 290 18.69 27.07 5.19
CA CYS A 290 19.95 26.34 5.17
C CYS A 290 20.66 26.39 6.52
N ALA A 291 19.97 26.75 7.61
CA ALA A 291 20.54 26.82 8.95
C ALA A 291 21.18 25.51 9.42
N THR A 292 20.69 24.36 8.91
CA THR A 292 21.22 23.02 9.22
C THR A 292 21.98 22.39 8.04
N LEU A 293 22.38 23.19 7.04
CA LEU A 293 23.06 22.71 5.85
C LEU A 293 24.39 22.02 6.23
N ASN A 294 24.53 20.76 5.85
CA ASN A 294 25.75 19.99 6.03
C ASN A 294 26.24 19.47 4.67
N LEU A 295 27.39 19.99 4.24
CA LEU A 295 27.98 19.70 2.93
C LEU A 295 28.49 18.27 2.80
N ASP A 296 28.90 17.64 3.89
CA ASP A 296 29.42 16.27 3.89
C ASP A 296 28.32 15.25 3.62
N THR A 297 27.16 15.46 4.24
CA THR A 297 25.97 14.62 4.12
C THR A 297 25.09 14.99 2.92
N GLY A 298 25.18 16.23 2.41
CA GLY A 298 24.34 16.74 1.33
C GLY A 298 22.89 16.98 1.76
N LEU A 299 22.65 17.22 3.05
CA LEU A 299 21.34 17.43 3.66
C LEU A 299 21.27 18.79 4.37
N GLY A 300 20.05 19.22 4.71
CA GLY A 300 19.82 20.41 5.55
C GLY A 300 19.36 21.67 4.82
N TRP A 301 19.24 21.64 3.49
CA TRP A 301 18.49 22.64 2.72
C TRP A 301 17.01 22.24 2.66
N LEU A 302 16.18 22.97 3.40
CA LEU A 302 14.75 22.69 3.57
C LEU A 302 13.89 23.77 2.92
N LEU A 303 12.75 23.36 2.36
CA LEU A 303 11.70 24.26 1.88
C LEU A 303 10.47 24.21 2.78
N HIS A 304 9.92 25.39 3.06
CA HIS A 304 8.56 25.57 3.57
C HIS A 304 7.67 25.96 2.40
N THR A 305 6.69 25.10 2.10
CA THR A 305 5.78 25.29 0.97
C THR A 305 4.47 24.55 1.17
N GLN A 306 3.43 25.02 0.49
CA GLN A 306 2.12 24.40 0.37
C GLN A 306 1.81 24.07 -1.08
N GLY A 307 1.03 23.01 -1.28
CA GLY A 307 0.57 22.59 -2.60
C GLY A 307 -0.78 21.92 -2.51
N LEU A 308 -1.64 22.17 -3.48
CA LEU A 308 -2.90 21.43 -3.64
C LEU A 308 -2.61 20.15 -4.41
N VAL A 309 -2.42 19.05 -3.70
CA VAL A 309 -1.92 17.81 -4.31
C VAL A 309 -3.09 16.99 -4.85
N THR A 310 -2.96 16.53 -6.08
CA THR A 310 -3.79 15.49 -6.68
C THR A 310 -2.91 14.30 -6.97
N MET A 311 -3.35 13.10 -6.63
CA MET A 311 -2.63 11.85 -6.89
C MET A 311 -3.34 11.07 -7.99
N VAL A 312 -2.57 10.44 -8.86
CA VAL A 312 -2.99 9.39 -9.78
C VAL A 312 -2.13 8.18 -9.48
N TRP A 313 -2.75 7.07 -9.12
CA TRP A 313 -2.06 5.80 -8.92
C TRP A 313 -2.40 4.86 -10.07
N GLU A 314 -1.41 4.50 -10.86
CA GLU A 314 -1.56 3.60 -12.00
C GLU A 314 -1.43 2.16 -11.52
N SER A 315 -2.50 1.38 -11.68
CA SER A 315 -2.51 0.00 -11.24
C SER A 315 -3.45 -0.86 -12.08
N ASP A 316 -2.86 -1.79 -12.82
CA ASP A 316 -3.58 -2.82 -13.57
C ASP A 316 -3.62 -4.17 -12.83
N ALA A 317 -2.95 -4.25 -11.68
CA ALA A 317 -2.80 -5.48 -10.91
C ALA A 317 -3.95 -5.74 -9.92
N LEU A 318 -4.93 -4.85 -9.85
CA LEU A 318 -6.06 -4.97 -8.94
C LEU A 318 -7.07 -6.00 -9.46
N MET A 319 -6.91 -7.24 -9.02
CA MET A 319 -7.74 -8.37 -9.42
C MET A 319 -9.15 -8.33 -8.78
N LEU A 320 -9.93 -7.27 -9.03
CA LEU A 320 -11.26 -7.09 -8.43
C LEU A 320 -12.17 -8.30 -8.69
N THR A 321 -12.27 -8.75 -9.94
CA THR A 321 -13.06 -9.91 -10.32
C THR A 321 -12.64 -11.16 -9.54
N ASN A 322 -11.34 -11.41 -9.42
CA ASN A 322 -10.85 -12.58 -8.68
C ASN A 322 -11.12 -12.46 -7.17
N SER A 323 -11.05 -11.26 -6.60
CA SER A 323 -11.41 -11.06 -5.20
C SER A 323 -12.89 -11.31 -4.93
N VAL A 324 -13.78 -10.95 -5.85
CA VAL A 324 -15.21 -11.25 -5.75
C VAL A 324 -15.46 -12.75 -5.90
N VAL A 325 -14.81 -13.41 -6.86
CA VAL A 325 -14.90 -14.86 -7.04
C VAL A 325 -14.40 -15.60 -5.79
N LEU A 326 -13.24 -15.22 -5.25
CA LEU A 326 -12.72 -15.78 -4.01
C LEU A 326 -13.71 -15.58 -2.85
N TRP A 327 -14.28 -14.39 -2.71
CA TRP A 327 -15.27 -14.10 -1.69
C TRP A 327 -16.53 -14.97 -1.81
N LEU A 328 -17.13 -15.05 -3.00
CA LEU A 328 -18.31 -15.89 -3.27
C LEU A 328 -18.02 -17.36 -2.98
N LEU A 329 -16.85 -17.85 -3.39
CA LEU A 329 -16.41 -19.21 -3.15
C LEU A 329 -16.22 -19.48 -1.65
N THR A 330 -15.62 -18.53 -0.91
CA THR A 330 -15.44 -18.64 0.54
C THR A 330 -16.78 -18.62 1.26
N VAL A 331 -17.72 -17.76 0.84
CA VAL A 331 -19.10 -17.72 1.37
C VAL A 331 -19.81 -19.05 1.15
N TYR A 332 -19.70 -19.63 -0.04
CA TYR A 332 -20.26 -20.95 -0.36
C TYR A 332 -19.67 -22.04 0.55
N LEU A 333 -18.35 -22.09 0.70
CA LEU A 333 -17.69 -23.09 1.55
C LEU A 333 -18.05 -22.89 3.03
N VAL A 334 -18.19 -21.65 3.51
CA VAL A 334 -18.64 -21.37 4.87
C VAL A 334 -20.10 -21.80 5.08
N ALA A 335 -20.96 -21.60 4.08
CA ALA A 335 -22.33 -22.10 4.12
C ALA A 335 -22.37 -23.63 4.20
N LEU A 336 -21.51 -24.33 3.44
CA LEU A 336 -21.34 -25.78 3.56
C LEU A 336 -20.88 -26.18 4.97
N GLN A 337 -19.87 -25.49 5.51
CA GLN A 337 -19.37 -25.75 6.87
C GLN A 337 -20.48 -25.56 7.91
N LEU A 338 -21.27 -24.50 7.79
CA LEU A 338 -22.34 -24.17 8.73
C LEU A 338 -23.51 -25.16 8.67
N VAL A 339 -23.89 -25.60 7.47
CA VAL A 339 -25.06 -26.44 7.26
C VAL A 339 -24.76 -27.92 7.49
N PHE A 340 -23.59 -28.41 7.05
CA PHE A 340 -23.29 -29.85 7.03
C PHE A 340 -22.18 -30.27 8.01
N LEU A 341 -21.25 -29.37 8.35
CA LEU A 341 -20.05 -29.68 9.16
C LEU A 341 -19.91 -28.78 10.38
N ARG A 342 -21.04 -28.34 10.96
CA ARG A 342 -21.06 -27.34 12.03
C ARG A 342 -20.24 -27.73 13.26
N HIS A 343 -20.22 -29.03 13.55
CA HIS A 343 -19.51 -29.62 14.69
C HIS A 343 -18.22 -30.31 14.28
N SER A 344 -17.82 -30.20 13.01
CA SER A 344 -16.60 -30.85 12.53
C SER A 344 -15.35 -30.12 13.00
N VAL A 345 -14.33 -30.90 13.35
CA VAL A 345 -12.98 -30.42 13.57
C VAL A 345 -12.36 -30.01 12.23
N VAL A 346 -12.72 -30.66 11.12
CA VAL A 346 -12.17 -30.40 9.79
C VAL A 346 -12.83 -29.16 9.16
N CYS A 347 -12.00 -28.28 8.61
CA CYS A 347 -12.48 -27.15 7.82
C CYS A 347 -12.56 -27.53 6.33
N CYS A 348 -13.71 -27.32 5.69
CA CYS A 348 -13.87 -27.62 4.27
C CYS A 348 -13.14 -26.66 3.34
N VAL A 349 -12.90 -25.41 3.77
CA VAL A 349 -12.24 -24.38 2.95
C VAL A 349 -10.85 -24.82 2.47
N PRO A 350 -9.86 -25.12 3.35
CA PRO A 350 -8.52 -25.46 2.91
C PRO A 350 -8.47 -26.77 2.10
N VAL A 351 -9.38 -27.71 2.36
CA VAL A 351 -9.46 -29.00 1.67
C VAL A 351 -10.00 -28.86 0.25
N TYR A 352 -10.98 -27.98 0.06
CA TYR A 352 -11.52 -27.69 -1.28
C TYR A 352 -10.50 -26.88 -2.09
N MET A 353 -10.00 -25.81 -1.49
CA MET A 353 -9.05 -24.86 -2.06
C MET A 353 -7.73 -25.54 -2.50
N SER A 354 -7.17 -26.44 -1.68
CA SER A 354 -5.94 -27.18 -2.00
C SER A 354 -6.02 -28.09 -3.23
N LYS A 355 -7.24 -28.41 -3.71
CA LYS A 355 -7.47 -29.22 -4.91
C LYS A 355 -7.61 -28.37 -6.17
N THR A 356 -7.51 -27.05 -6.05
CA THR A 356 -7.65 -26.09 -7.15
C THR A 356 -6.35 -25.32 -7.38
N VAL A 357 -6.11 -24.89 -8.63
CA VAL A 357 -4.94 -24.06 -8.99
C VAL A 357 -5.20 -22.56 -8.71
N VAL A 358 -6.45 -22.21 -8.39
CA VAL A 358 -6.91 -20.82 -8.19
C VAL A 358 -6.10 -20.11 -7.12
N ASP A 359 -5.80 -20.77 -6.00
CA ASP A 359 -5.05 -20.17 -4.89
C ASP A 359 -3.62 -19.81 -5.27
N LEU A 360 -2.93 -20.70 -5.99
CA LEU A 360 -1.56 -20.45 -6.46
C LEU A 360 -1.51 -19.29 -7.44
N ALA A 361 -2.50 -19.21 -8.34
CA ALA A 361 -2.61 -18.10 -9.28
C ALA A 361 -2.88 -16.75 -8.56
N ILE A 362 -3.79 -16.73 -7.58
CA ILE A 362 -4.08 -15.52 -6.79
C ILE A 362 -2.84 -15.08 -6.01
N VAL A 363 -2.13 -16.00 -5.36
CA VAL A 363 -0.89 -15.69 -4.62
C VAL A 363 0.18 -15.12 -5.54
N PHE A 364 0.42 -15.76 -6.68
CA PHE A 364 1.43 -15.32 -7.65
C PHE A 364 1.15 -13.90 -8.14
N VAL A 365 -0.08 -13.61 -8.58
CA VAL A 365 -0.41 -12.27 -9.09
C VAL A 365 -0.37 -11.23 -7.96
N SER A 366 -0.77 -11.59 -6.74
CA SER A 366 -0.71 -10.68 -5.60
C SER A 366 0.72 -10.24 -5.28
N PHE A 367 1.69 -11.17 -5.31
CA PHE A 367 3.10 -10.83 -5.11
C PHE A 367 3.71 -10.14 -6.32
N TYR A 368 3.32 -10.50 -7.56
CA TYR A 368 3.77 -9.80 -8.76
C TYR A 368 3.34 -8.32 -8.76
N GLY A 369 2.11 -8.04 -8.33
CA GLY A 369 1.57 -6.69 -8.20
C GLY A 369 2.01 -5.95 -6.93
N ASN A 370 2.78 -6.57 -6.03
CA ASN A 370 3.06 -6.00 -4.71
C ASN A 370 3.88 -4.71 -4.77
N ALA A 371 4.77 -4.56 -5.75
CA ALA A 371 5.50 -3.30 -5.95
C ALA A 371 4.55 -2.10 -6.10
N ASN A 372 3.43 -2.26 -6.82
CA ASN A 372 2.43 -1.20 -6.99
C ASN A 372 1.75 -0.85 -5.66
N LEU A 373 1.40 -1.86 -4.86
CA LEU A 373 0.77 -1.67 -3.54
C LEU A 373 1.74 -1.04 -2.53
N GLN A 374 3.01 -1.45 -2.53
CA GLN A 374 4.06 -0.88 -1.69
C GLN A 374 4.33 0.59 -2.05
N THR A 375 4.34 0.95 -3.34
CA THR A 375 4.51 2.34 -3.78
C THR A 375 3.40 3.24 -3.23
N LEU A 376 2.14 2.83 -3.39
CA LEU A 376 0.99 3.56 -2.86
C LEU A 376 1.05 3.70 -1.34
N THR A 377 1.29 2.58 -0.64
CA THR A 377 1.36 2.53 0.83
C THR A 377 2.46 3.43 1.37
N THR A 378 3.67 3.32 0.81
CA THR A 378 4.83 4.12 1.19
C THR A 378 4.59 5.61 0.95
N TYR A 379 3.99 5.96 -0.19
CA TYR A 379 3.63 7.35 -0.48
C TYR A 379 2.64 7.91 0.54
N LEU A 380 1.54 7.21 0.81
CA LEU A 380 0.50 7.66 1.75
C LEU A 380 0.99 7.76 3.20
N ILE A 381 1.96 6.92 3.60
CA ILE A 381 2.59 7.00 4.94
C ILE A 381 3.50 8.23 5.04
N LYS A 382 4.31 8.49 4.02
CA LYS A 382 5.28 9.60 4.02
C LYS A 382 4.66 10.96 3.72
N ARG A 383 3.51 10.98 3.03
CA ARG A 383 2.80 12.19 2.62
C ARG A 383 1.34 12.11 3.08
N PRO A 384 1.09 12.06 4.41
CA PRO A 384 -0.28 12.08 4.90
C PRO A 384 -0.95 13.40 4.49
N SER A 385 -2.22 13.32 4.12
CA SER A 385 -3.03 14.51 3.91
C SER A 385 -4.33 14.43 4.69
N ALA A 386 -4.81 15.59 5.14
CA ALA A 386 -6.01 15.70 5.98
C ALA A 386 -7.29 15.29 5.24
N GLU A 387 -7.34 15.51 3.92
CA GLU A 387 -8.51 15.19 3.09
C GLU A 387 -8.58 13.70 2.68
N THR A 388 -7.48 12.95 2.82
CA THR A 388 -7.48 11.51 2.49
C THR A 388 -7.83 10.69 3.73
N PRO A 389 -8.76 9.73 3.63
CA PRO A 389 -9.09 8.87 4.76
C PRO A 389 -7.86 8.13 5.28
N ALA A 390 -7.60 8.25 6.58
CA ALA A 390 -6.40 7.70 7.23
C ALA A 390 -6.23 6.19 7.06
N TYR A 391 -7.30 5.46 6.71
CA TYR A 391 -7.26 4.02 6.49
C TYR A 391 -6.75 3.61 5.09
N TYR A 392 -6.65 4.52 4.12
CA TYR A 392 -6.22 4.18 2.75
C TYR A 392 -4.83 3.56 2.70
N LYS A 393 -3.91 4.03 3.54
CA LYS A 393 -2.56 3.46 3.67
C LYS A 393 -2.54 1.99 4.12
N TRP A 394 -3.61 1.48 4.75
CA TRP A 394 -3.67 0.10 5.23
C TRP A 394 -4.33 -0.86 4.25
N LEU A 395 -4.96 -0.36 3.19
CA LEU A 395 -5.74 -1.20 2.26
C LEU A 395 -4.86 -2.21 1.51
N GLY A 396 -3.71 -1.77 0.97
CA GLY A 396 -2.76 -2.65 0.28
C GLY A 396 -2.20 -3.74 1.20
N PRO A 397 -1.63 -3.39 2.38
CA PRO A 397 -1.15 -4.37 3.36
C PRO A 397 -2.24 -5.34 3.82
N ALA A 398 -3.45 -4.84 4.12
CA ALA A 398 -4.56 -5.69 4.55
C ALA A 398 -5.01 -6.66 3.46
N GLN A 399 -5.04 -6.22 2.19
CA GLN A 399 -5.36 -7.07 1.05
C GLN A 399 -4.33 -8.20 0.91
N LEU A 400 -3.03 -7.88 0.85
CA LEU A 400 -1.98 -8.88 0.67
C LEU A 400 -1.92 -9.87 1.85
N ALA A 401 -1.95 -9.36 3.08
CA ALA A 401 -1.93 -10.19 4.28
C ALA A 401 -3.14 -11.15 4.33
N SER A 402 -4.32 -10.68 3.91
CA SER A 402 -5.54 -11.50 3.89
C SER A 402 -5.47 -12.61 2.83
N ILE A 403 -4.89 -12.33 1.65
CA ILE A 403 -4.64 -13.36 0.63
C ILE A 403 -3.69 -14.43 1.18
N VAL A 404 -2.58 -14.02 1.79
CA VAL A 404 -1.62 -14.94 2.42
C VAL A 404 -2.26 -15.76 3.56
N GLY A 405 -3.08 -15.11 4.39
CA GLY A 405 -3.80 -15.77 5.48
C GLY A 405 -4.73 -16.87 4.96
N ILE A 406 -5.51 -16.59 3.90
CA ILE A 406 -6.40 -17.58 3.27
C ILE A 406 -5.60 -18.74 2.67
N THR A 407 -4.51 -18.46 1.97
CA THR A 407 -3.75 -19.48 1.22
C THR A 407 -2.83 -20.33 2.09
N THR A 408 -2.53 -19.90 3.32
CA THR A 408 -1.70 -20.66 4.27
C THR A 408 -2.25 -22.07 4.52
N GLY A 409 -3.54 -22.21 4.83
CA GLY A 409 -4.17 -23.52 5.06
C GLY A 409 -4.21 -24.42 3.82
N PRO A 410 -4.71 -23.96 2.67
CA PRO A 410 -4.67 -24.67 1.40
C PRO A 410 -3.27 -25.17 1.01
N LEU A 411 -2.21 -24.35 1.18
CA LEU A 411 -0.84 -24.75 0.86
C LEU A 411 -0.33 -25.88 1.76
N ILE A 412 -0.61 -25.80 3.07
CA ILE A 412 -0.29 -26.90 4.00
C ILE A 412 -1.07 -28.16 3.62
N GLN A 413 -2.37 -28.03 3.33
CA GLN A 413 -3.21 -29.16 2.94
C GLN A 413 -2.79 -29.77 1.58
N MET A 414 -2.28 -28.96 0.65
CA MET A 414 -1.73 -29.41 -0.62
C MET A 414 -0.48 -30.27 -0.42
N TRP A 415 0.38 -29.90 0.53
CA TRP A 415 1.59 -30.67 0.87
C TRP A 415 1.28 -32.08 1.38
N PHE A 416 0.23 -32.23 2.18
CA PHE A 416 -0.15 -33.52 2.76
C PHE A 416 -1.04 -34.38 1.86
N ASN A 417 -1.55 -33.85 0.74
CA ASN A 417 -2.38 -34.58 -0.22
C ASN A 417 -1.67 -35.88 -0.69
N PRO A 418 -2.29 -37.07 -0.66
CA PRO A 418 -3.72 -37.38 -0.49
C PRO A 418 -4.28 -37.38 0.94
N ARG A 419 -3.45 -37.13 1.97
CA ARG A 419 -3.89 -37.12 3.38
C ARG A 419 -4.57 -35.81 3.78
N LEU A 420 -5.56 -35.92 4.64
CA LEU A 420 -6.28 -34.81 5.25
C LEU A 420 -5.53 -34.28 6.48
N VAL A 421 -5.36 -32.97 6.57
CA VAL A 421 -4.80 -32.29 7.75
C VAL A 421 -5.90 -32.14 8.79
N THR A 422 -5.78 -32.84 9.92
CA THR A 422 -6.82 -32.88 10.96
C THR A 422 -6.54 -31.89 12.09
N GLN A 423 -5.32 -31.34 12.17
CA GLN A 423 -4.93 -30.31 13.14
C GLN A 423 -5.41 -28.92 12.71
N THR A 424 -6.71 -28.73 12.55
CA THR A 424 -7.31 -27.47 12.10
C THR A 424 -6.93 -26.27 12.96
N TRP A 425 -6.69 -26.48 14.26
CA TRP A 425 -6.22 -25.43 15.15
C TRP A 425 -4.81 -24.91 14.76
N LEU A 426 -3.91 -25.78 14.27
CA LEU A 426 -2.60 -25.36 13.75
C LEU A 426 -2.78 -24.52 12.49
N LEU A 427 -3.65 -24.96 11.57
CA LEU A 427 -3.97 -24.17 10.37
C LEU A 427 -4.52 -22.79 10.73
N LEU A 428 -5.38 -22.70 11.75
CA LEU A 428 -5.91 -21.44 12.26
C LEU A 428 -4.80 -20.54 12.81
N VAL A 429 -3.99 -21.05 13.75
CA VAL A 429 -2.92 -20.27 14.38
C VAL A 429 -1.89 -19.81 13.35
N CYS A 430 -1.47 -20.69 12.43
CA CYS A 430 -0.54 -20.35 11.37
C CYS A 430 -1.13 -19.34 10.39
N SER A 431 -2.42 -19.45 10.03
CA SER A 431 -3.08 -18.47 9.14
C SER A 431 -3.14 -17.08 9.78
N VAL A 432 -3.46 -16.98 11.08
CA VAL A 432 -3.43 -15.70 11.82
C VAL A 432 -2.00 -15.17 11.95
N GLY A 433 -1.04 -16.02 12.32
CA GLY A 433 0.36 -15.64 12.46
C GLY A 433 0.96 -15.12 11.15
N ASN A 434 0.66 -15.80 10.03
CA ASN A 434 1.13 -15.40 8.71
C ASN A 434 0.49 -14.07 8.26
N TRP A 435 -0.81 -13.90 8.52
CA TRP A 435 -1.51 -12.63 8.29
C TRP A 435 -0.85 -11.48 9.06
N MET A 436 -0.63 -11.65 10.38
CA MET A 436 -0.02 -10.62 11.23
C MET A 436 1.40 -10.28 10.74
N LEU A 437 2.20 -11.29 10.40
CA LEU A 437 3.56 -11.10 9.92
C LEU A 437 3.59 -10.26 8.64
N VAL A 438 2.83 -10.66 7.61
CA VAL A 438 2.80 -9.94 6.33
C VAL A 438 2.21 -8.54 6.51
N PHE A 439 1.13 -8.41 7.28
CA PHE A 439 0.54 -7.10 7.56
C PHE A 439 1.57 -6.17 8.21
N VAL A 440 2.28 -6.62 9.25
CA VAL A 440 3.26 -5.79 9.95
C VAL A 440 4.42 -5.39 9.04
N LEU A 441 4.92 -6.32 8.22
CA LEU A 441 6.00 -6.05 7.28
C LEU A 441 5.60 -4.99 6.24
N GLU A 442 4.44 -5.16 5.60
CA GLU A 442 3.97 -4.28 4.52
C GLU A 442 3.46 -2.92 5.03
N ALA A 443 2.85 -2.90 6.22
CA ALA A 443 2.22 -1.72 6.78
C ALA A 443 3.21 -0.81 7.52
N PHE A 444 4.19 -1.37 8.22
CA PHE A 444 5.07 -0.61 9.12
C PHE A 444 6.54 -0.73 8.73
N VAL A 445 7.05 -1.95 8.50
CA VAL A 445 8.49 -2.15 8.33
C VAL A 445 8.99 -1.64 6.98
N PHE A 446 8.38 -2.06 5.87
CA PHE A 446 8.86 -1.71 4.53
C PHE A 446 8.70 -0.22 4.18
N PRO A 447 7.57 0.45 4.52
CA PRO A 447 7.44 1.89 4.29
C PRO A 447 8.50 2.73 5.01
N ASP A 448 8.83 2.37 6.25
CA ASP A 448 9.82 3.06 7.08
C ASP A 448 11.27 2.78 6.64
N MET A 449 11.54 1.56 6.13
CA MET A 449 12.84 1.22 5.55
C MET A 449 13.12 1.96 4.23
N SER A 450 12.07 2.33 3.50
CA SER A 450 12.19 3.03 2.23
C SER A 450 12.56 4.50 2.43
N LYS A 451 13.41 5.05 1.57
CA LYS A 451 13.69 6.48 1.44
C LYS A 451 13.36 6.97 0.04
N THR A 452 12.89 8.21 -0.06
CA THR A 452 12.64 8.85 -1.35
C THR A 452 13.98 9.36 -1.90
N VAL A 453 14.39 8.81 -3.03
CA VAL A 453 15.63 9.17 -3.73
C VAL A 453 15.32 9.60 -5.17
N PRO A 454 16.18 10.41 -5.83
CA PRO A 454 16.03 10.71 -7.25
C PRO A 454 16.03 9.43 -8.09
N GLY A 455 15.10 9.32 -9.04
CA GLY A 455 14.95 8.16 -9.93
C GLY A 455 14.72 8.58 -11.38
N PRO A 456 14.76 7.64 -12.34
CA PRO A 456 14.43 7.92 -13.73
C PRO A 456 12.93 8.17 -13.91
N CYS A 457 12.57 9.07 -14.83
CA CYS A 457 11.20 9.34 -15.24
C CYS A 457 10.69 8.29 -16.23
N GLY A 458 9.44 7.86 -16.06
CA GLY A 458 8.66 7.08 -17.02
C GLY A 458 7.91 7.95 -18.02
N HIS A 459 7.52 9.17 -17.65
CA HIS A 459 6.83 10.10 -18.54
C HIS A 459 7.68 11.33 -18.91
N ALA A 460 7.56 11.77 -20.16
CA ALA A 460 8.24 12.97 -20.66
C ALA A 460 7.72 14.29 -20.06
N THR A 461 6.50 14.29 -19.51
CA THR A 461 5.87 15.46 -18.88
C THR A 461 6.23 15.61 -17.40
N SER A 462 6.98 14.67 -16.82
CA SER A 462 7.34 14.67 -15.40
C SER A 462 8.34 15.78 -15.09
N SER A 463 8.06 16.54 -14.02
CA SER A 463 8.89 17.63 -13.53
C SER A 463 9.97 17.12 -12.58
N ASN A 464 9.60 16.21 -11.66
CA ASN A 464 10.55 15.54 -10.76
C ASN A 464 10.24 14.04 -10.74
N CYS A 465 11.29 13.23 -10.58
CA CYS A 465 11.16 11.78 -10.62
C CYS A 465 11.88 11.15 -9.43
N PHE A 466 11.12 10.36 -8.69
CA PHE A 466 11.53 9.77 -7.43
C PHE A 466 11.38 8.26 -7.48
N SER A 467 12.23 7.59 -6.72
CA SER A 467 12.15 6.16 -6.45
C SER A 467 12.26 5.93 -4.95
N PHE A 468 11.66 4.85 -4.50
CA PHE A 468 11.71 4.28 -3.17
C PHE A 468 12.78 3.18 -3.17
N ASP A 469 13.94 3.49 -2.60
CA ASP A 469 15.16 2.66 -2.66
C ASP A 469 15.02 1.22 -2.12
N ALA A 470 14.02 0.97 -1.27
CA ALA A 470 13.75 -0.34 -0.70
C ALA A 470 12.82 -1.24 -1.54
N ILE A 471 11.91 -0.69 -2.35
CA ILE A 471 10.78 -1.45 -2.97
C ILE A 471 11.27 -2.57 -3.89
N ALA A 472 12.34 -2.33 -4.64
CA ALA A 472 12.95 -3.34 -5.51
C ALA A 472 13.37 -4.61 -4.75
N ARG A 473 13.70 -4.49 -3.45
CA ARG A 473 14.06 -5.61 -2.57
C ARG A 473 12.88 -6.08 -1.71
N THR A 474 12.03 -5.19 -1.22
CA THR A 474 10.94 -5.53 -0.28
C THR A 474 9.72 -6.14 -0.95
N SER A 475 9.52 -5.92 -2.25
CA SER A 475 8.33 -6.39 -2.97
C SER A 475 8.12 -7.92 -2.95
N TYR A 476 9.20 -8.71 -2.84
CA TYR A 476 9.13 -10.17 -2.74
C TYR A 476 9.41 -10.71 -1.33
N LEU A 477 9.94 -9.90 -0.41
CA LEU A 477 10.34 -10.36 0.93
C LEU A 477 9.16 -10.84 1.78
N SER A 478 7.99 -10.23 1.65
CA SER A 478 6.77 -10.70 2.31
C SER A 478 6.39 -12.11 1.84
N GLY A 479 6.55 -12.42 0.56
CA GLY A 479 6.33 -13.76 0.01
C GLY A 479 7.32 -14.79 0.54
N VAL A 480 8.60 -14.41 0.67
CA VAL A 480 9.63 -15.28 1.27
C VAL A 480 9.33 -15.55 2.74
N ALA A 481 9.01 -14.52 3.53
CA ALA A 481 8.66 -14.65 4.93
C ALA A 481 7.40 -15.51 5.12
N ALA A 482 6.37 -15.29 4.30
CA ALA A 482 5.13 -16.06 4.34
C ALA A 482 5.35 -17.54 4.00
N SER A 483 6.20 -17.83 3.02
CA SER A 483 6.58 -19.20 2.66
C SER A 483 7.34 -19.90 3.80
N GLY A 484 8.16 -19.16 4.54
CA GLY A 484 8.83 -19.67 5.74
C GLY A 484 7.85 -20.10 6.83
N VAL A 485 6.76 -19.33 7.06
CA VAL A 485 5.70 -19.71 8.01
C VAL A 485 4.98 -20.98 7.58
N VAL A 486 4.67 -21.12 6.28
CA VAL A 486 4.04 -22.34 5.73
C VAL A 486 4.96 -23.56 5.93
N PHE A 487 6.25 -23.42 5.64
CA PHE A 487 7.23 -24.50 5.83
C PHE A 487 7.34 -24.91 7.31
N LEU A 488 7.42 -23.95 8.23
CA LEU A 488 7.43 -24.22 9.66
C LEU A 488 6.14 -24.92 10.11
N ALA A 489 4.98 -24.49 9.60
CA ALA A 489 3.70 -25.12 9.91
C ALA A 489 3.64 -26.58 9.45
N ILE A 490 4.18 -26.89 8.26
CA ILE A 490 4.31 -28.28 7.77
C ILE A 490 5.15 -29.11 8.73
N LEU A 491 6.30 -28.61 9.18
CA LEU A 491 7.14 -29.29 10.17
C LEU A 491 6.41 -29.50 11.52
N CYS A 492 5.66 -28.50 11.98
CA CYS A 492 4.84 -28.61 13.19
C CYS A 492 3.75 -29.68 13.05
N VAL A 493 3.12 -29.81 11.87
CA VAL A 493 2.15 -30.89 11.61
C VAL A 493 2.82 -32.26 11.67
N TYR A 494 4.00 -32.44 11.06
CA TYR A 494 4.77 -33.67 11.19
C TYR A 494 5.11 -33.99 12.65
N ALA A 495 5.68 -33.03 13.39
CA ALA A 495 6.05 -33.22 14.79
C ALA A 495 4.83 -33.56 15.67
N HIS A 496 3.72 -32.84 15.49
CA HIS A 496 2.48 -33.11 16.22
C HIS A 496 1.88 -34.45 15.83
N SER A 497 1.93 -34.86 14.56
CA SER A 497 1.44 -36.18 14.13
C SER A 497 2.24 -37.31 14.78
N ALA A 498 3.56 -37.19 14.84
CA ALA A 498 4.44 -38.19 15.47
C ALA A 498 4.22 -38.25 16.99
N TYR A 499 4.07 -37.09 17.65
CA TYR A 499 3.75 -37.02 19.08
C TYR A 499 2.36 -37.60 19.38
N ALA A 500 1.35 -37.29 18.57
CA ALA A 500 0.01 -37.82 18.79
C ALA A 500 -0.02 -39.34 18.65
N ALA A 501 0.72 -39.90 17.67
CA ALA A 501 0.86 -41.35 17.49
C ALA A 501 1.55 -42.04 18.67
N SER A 502 2.53 -41.41 19.32
CA SER A 502 3.21 -42.01 20.48
C SER A 502 2.36 -41.97 21.76
N VAL A 503 1.60 -40.89 21.97
CA VAL A 503 0.80 -40.69 23.19
C VAL A 503 -0.54 -41.43 23.16
N HIS A 504 -1.17 -41.58 21.98
CA HIS A 504 -2.50 -42.15 21.85
C HIS A 504 -2.50 -43.52 21.16
N SER A 505 -1.41 -44.27 21.28
CA SER A 505 -1.27 -45.61 20.68
C SER A 505 -2.31 -46.64 21.15
N SER A 506 -3.05 -46.35 22.23
CA SER A 506 -4.11 -47.20 22.80
C SER A 506 -5.50 -47.02 22.17
N ASP A 507 -5.76 -45.96 21.42
CA ASP A 507 -7.08 -45.67 20.85
C ASP A 507 -7.24 -46.38 19.48
N VAL A 508 -7.64 -47.64 19.49
CA VAL A 508 -7.85 -48.45 18.29
C VAL A 508 -9.29 -48.32 17.80
N VAL A 509 -9.46 -47.87 16.55
CA VAL A 509 -10.78 -47.88 15.90
C VAL A 509 -11.13 -49.31 15.48
N PRO A 510 -12.32 -49.82 15.80
CA PRO A 510 -12.77 -51.12 15.32
C PRO A 510 -12.79 -51.18 13.79
N MET A 511 -12.27 -52.27 13.19
CA MET A 511 -12.35 -52.52 11.74
C MET A 511 -13.79 -52.58 11.21
N THR A 512 -14.78 -52.72 12.08
CA THR A 512 -16.22 -52.73 11.76
C THR A 512 -16.82 -51.34 11.61
N ASN A 513 -16.03 -50.27 11.75
CA ASN A 513 -16.46 -48.89 11.52
C ASN A 513 -16.76 -48.66 10.03
N SER A 514 -17.94 -48.09 9.76
CA SER A 514 -18.45 -47.96 8.39
C SER A 514 -17.62 -47.05 7.48
N VAL A 515 -16.83 -46.13 8.03
CA VAL A 515 -15.96 -45.23 7.26
C VAL A 515 -14.72 -45.97 6.76
N LEU A 516 -14.12 -46.85 7.58
CA LEU A 516 -12.97 -47.67 7.17
C LEU A 516 -13.37 -48.66 6.07
N GLU A 517 -14.53 -49.31 6.24
CA GLU A 517 -15.11 -50.23 5.24
C GLU A 517 -15.39 -49.50 3.92
N TYR A 518 -16.04 -48.34 3.98
CA TYR A 518 -16.33 -47.51 2.79
C TYR A 518 -15.08 -46.99 2.07
N LEU A 519 -14.04 -46.65 2.83
CA LEU A 519 -12.78 -46.17 2.25
C LEU A 519 -11.88 -47.31 1.77
N GLU A 520 -12.17 -48.56 2.15
CA GLU A 520 -11.37 -49.77 1.92
C GLU A 520 -9.95 -49.64 2.50
N ILE A 521 -9.84 -49.10 3.72
CA ILE A 521 -8.55 -48.87 4.39
C ILE A 521 -8.47 -49.61 5.74
N PRO A 522 -7.30 -50.13 6.12
CA PRO A 522 -7.12 -50.83 7.39
C PRO A 522 -6.99 -49.89 8.59
N ASP A 523 -6.56 -48.64 8.37
CA ASP A 523 -6.37 -47.64 9.40
C ASP A 523 -6.47 -46.22 8.79
N PHE A 524 -7.00 -45.28 9.57
CA PHE A 524 -7.12 -43.87 9.21
C PHE A 524 -5.78 -43.17 9.04
N SER A 525 -4.68 -43.68 9.61
CA SER A 525 -3.33 -43.12 9.42
C SER A 525 -2.89 -43.06 7.94
N SER A 526 -3.49 -43.88 7.08
CA SER A 526 -3.25 -43.86 5.63
C SER A 526 -3.84 -42.62 4.93
N VAL A 527 -4.90 -42.03 5.50
CA VAL A 527 -5.70 -40.96 4.90
C VAL A 527 -5.73 -39.68 5.76
N LEU A 528 -5.38 -39.76 7.03
CA LEU A 528 -5.36 -38.64 7.98
C LEU A 528 -3.94 -38.42 8.50
N THR A 529 -3.56 -37.16 8.69
CA THR A 529 -2.31 -36.78 9.37
C THR A 529 -2.33 -37.14 10.86
N SER A 530 -3.51 -37.12 11.51
CA SER A 530 -3.70 -37.66 12.84
C SER A 530 -5.15 -38.12 13.02
N PRO A 531 -5.40 -39.39 13.37
CA PRO A 531 -6.76 -39.89 13.58
C PRO A 531 -7.38 -39.36 14.87
N TYR A 532 -6.58 -39.08 15.90
CA TYR A 532 -7.06 -38.80 17.26
C TYR A 532 -7.87 -37.51 17.40
N GLY A 533 -7.66 -36.52 16.53
CA GLY A 533 -8.44 -35.27 16.54
C GLY A 533 -9.86 -35.40 15.98
N VAL A 534 -10.20 -36.57 15.45
CA VAL A 534 -11.39 -36.84 14.63
C VAL A 534 -12.25 -37.96 15.25
N LEU A 535 -11.70 -38.69 16.22
CA LEU A 535 -12.39 -39.75 16.94
C LEU A 535 -13.10 -39.17 18.17
N VAL A 536 -14.36 -39.54 18.36
CA VAL A 536 -15.16 -39.15 19.52
C VAL A 536 -15.83 -40.38 20.10
N THR A 537 -15.71 -40.59 21.41
CA THR A 537 -16.47 -41.64 22.09
C THR A 537 -17.93 -41.19 22.22
N THR A 538 -18.85 -41.92 21.60
CA THR A 538 -20.30 -41.67 21.64
C THR A 538 -20.89 -42.09 22.99
N GLU A 539 -22.10 -41.61 23.32
CA GLU A 539 -22.80 -41.91 24.59
C GLU A 539 -23.02 -43.42 24.81
N ASP A 540 -23.12 -44.19 23.73
CA ASP A 540 -23.25 -45.66 23.73
C ASP A 540 -21.90 -46.40 23.91
N GLY A 541 -20.80 -45.69 24.15
CA GLY A 541 -19.45 -46.26 24.30
C GLY A 541 -18.78 -46.67 22.98
N ARG A 542 -19.41 -46.42 21.82
CA ARG A 542 -18.83 -46.69 20.50
C ARG A 542 -17.93 -45.55 20.03
N VAL A 543 -16.90 -45.86 19.25
CA VAL A 543 -16.02 -44.86 18.63
C VAL A 543 -16.71 -44.29 17.39
N GLY A 544 -17.06 -43.00 17.45
CA GLY A 544 -17.59 -42.22 16.35
C GLY A 544 -16.49 -41.48 15.59
N VAL A 545 -16.66 -41.30 14.29
CA VAL A 545 -15.71 -40.61 13.39
C VAL A 545 -16.36 -39.34 12.84
N ASP A 546 -15.65 -38.21 12.91
CA ASP A 546 -16.10 -36.92 12.36
C ASP A 546 -16.53 -37.01 10.89
N ASN A 547 -17.71 -36.47 10.57
CA ASN A 547 -18.25 -36.48 9.21
C ASN A 547 -17.34 -35.78 8.18
N GLY A 548 -16.49 -34.85 8.63
CA GLY A 548 -15.55 -34.10 7.79
C GLY A 548 -14.43 -34.95 7.18
N VAL A 549 -14.17 -36.16 7.69
CA VAL A 549 -13.17 -37.09 7.12
C VAL A 549 -13.42 -37.37 5.64
N LEU A 550 -14.69 -37.48 5.26
CA LEU A 550 -15.09 -37.84 3.90
C LEU A 550 -14.81 -36.76 2.85
N LEU A 551 -14.44 -35.54 3.28
CA LEU A 551 -13.94 -34.50 2.38
C LEU A 551 -12.68 -34.93 1.62
N VAL A 552 -11.92 -35.91 2.13
CA VAL A 552 -10.78 -36.50 1.42
C VAL A 552 -11.20 -37.06 0.05
N LYS A 553 -12.34 -37.77 -0.01
CA LYS A 553 -12.95 -38.29 -1.25
C LYS A 553 -13.99 -37.34 -1.87
N ASN A 554 -14.01 -36.06 -1.49
CA ASN A 554 -15.01 -35.10 -1.94
C ASN A 554 -16.46 -35.55 -1.66
N MET A 555 -16.69 -36.21 -0.52
CA MET A 555 -18.03 -36.67 -0.12
C MET A 555 -18.51 -35.89 1.11
N LEU A 556 -19.83 -35.65 1.18
CA LEU A 556 -20.47 -34.93 2.27
C LEU A 556 -21.80 -35.60 2.64
N GLN A 557 -22.08 -35.68 3.94
CA GLN A 557 -23.39 -36.13 4.42
C GLN A 557 -24.39 -35.00 4.26
N VAL A 558 -25.50 -35.30 3.60
CA VAL A 558 -26.54 -34.30 3.31
C VAL A 558 -27.77 -34.56 4.15
N SER A 559 -28.11 -35.83 4.36
CA SER A 559 -29.21 -36.27 5.23
C SER A 559 -28.82 -37.55 5.98
N ASP A 560 -29.70 -38.01 6.87
CA ASP A 560 -29.55 -39.29 7.57
C ASP A 560 -29.54 -40.51 6.65
N ALA A 561 -29.99 -40.33 5.41
CA ALA A 561 -30.14 -41.41 4.45
C ALA A 561 -29.18 -41.29 3.25
N ALA A 562 -28.47 -40.16 3.08
CA ALA A 562 -27.74 -39.88 1.86
C ALA A 562 -26.39 -39.16 2.07
N LEU A 563 -25.37 -39.72 1.44
CA LEU A 563 -24.05 -39.13 1.20
C LEU A 563 -23.91 -38.81 -0.29
N THR A 564 -23.40 -37.63 -0.64
CA THR A 564 -23.21 -37.21 -2.04
C THR A 564 -21.84 -36.57 -2.26
N ARG A 565 -21.45 -36.38 -3.53
CA ARG A 565 -20.23 -35.65 -3.89
C ARG A 565 -20.40 -34.15 -3.64
N THR A 566 -19.35 -33.47 -3.18
CA THR A 566 -19.34 -32.03 -2.91
C THR A 566 -19.75 -31.17 -4.12
N SER A 567 -19.57 -31.66 -5.35
CA SER A 567 -20.03 -31.01 -6.59
C SER A 567 -21.55 -30.91 -6.70
N ASN A 568 -22.29 -31.79 -6.03
CA ASN A 568 -23.75 -31.85 -6.09
C ASN A 568 -24.42 -31.08 -4.95
N VAL A 569 -23.67 -30.77 -3.88
CA VAL A 569 -24.20 -30.17 -2.66
C VAL A 569 -24.73 -28.75 -2.87
N GLN A 570 -24.20 -28.03 -3.87
CA GLN A 570 -24.72 -26.71 -4.26
C GLN A 570 -26.22 -26.73 -4.58
N TYR A 571 -26.68 -27.81 -5.22
CA TYR A 571 -28.09 -28.00 -5.56
C TYR A 571 -28.94 -28.25 -4.32
N GLU A 572 -28.41 -28.99 -3.35
CA GLU A 572 -29.11 -29.30 -2.10
C GLU A 572 -29.22 -28.06 -1.20
N LEU A 573 -28.18 -27.23 -1.15
CA LEU A 573 -28.22 -25.93 -0.49
C LEU A 573 -29.35 -25.05 -1.06
N LEU A 574 -29.39 -24.89 -2.39
CA LEU A 574 -30.44 -24.12 -3.05
C LEU A 574 -31.83 -24.70 -2.80
N TYR A 575 -31.98 -26.03 -2.90
CA TYR A 575 -33.24 -26.73 -2.63
C TYR A 575 -33.77 -26.45 -1.21
N ARG A 576 -32.90 -26.35 -0.21
CA ARG A 576 -33.27 -26.03 1.18
C ARG A 576 -33.77 -24.59 1.35
N PHE A 577 -33.27 -23.64 0.55
CA PHE A 577 -33.68 -22.24 0.61
C PHE A 577 -34.97 -21.93 -0.17
N LEU A 578 -35.45 -22.85 -1.02
CA LEU A 578 -36.72 -22.67 -1.73
C LEU A 578 -37.90 -22.71 -0.74
N PRO A 579 -38.77 -21.67 -0.72
CA PRO A 579 -39.80 -21.53 0.31
C PRO A 579 -41.00 -22.47 0.12
N THR A 580 -41.37 -22.79 -1.12
CA THR A 580 -42.57 -23.58 -1.44
C THR A 580 -42.23 -24.97 -1.97
N THR A 581 -43.05 -25.96 -1.63
CA THR A 581 -42.95 -27.35 -2.14
C THR A 581 -43.03 -27.41 -3.67
N TRP A 582 -43.86 -26.58 -4.30
CA TRP A 582 -43.98 -26.52 -5.76
C TRP A 582 -42.66 -26.14 -6.46
N LEU A 583 -42.01 -25.05 -6.01
CA LEU A 583 -40.69 -24.65 -6.52
C LEU A 583 -39.63 -25.73 -6.30
N ARG A 584 -39.67 -26.40 -5.14
CA ARG A 584 -38.76 -27.51 -4.82
C ARG A 584 -38.92 -28.68 -5.80
N THR A 585 -40.14 -29.09 -6.11
CA THR A 585 -40.40 -30.18 -7.06
C THR A 585 -39.96 -29.81 -8.47
N ILE A 586 -40.21 -28.57 -8.92
CA ILE A 586 -39.74 -28.10 -10.23
C ILE A 586 -38.22 -28.10 -10.30
N PHE A 587 -37.56 -27.55 -9.28
CA PHE A 587 -36.10 -27.49 -9.22
C PHE A 587 -35.48 -28.89 -9.14
N SER A 588 -36.05 -29.80 -8.34
CA SER A 588 -35.64 -31.20 -8.25
C SER A 588 -35.69 -31.91 -9.62
N ARG A 589 -36.79 -31.73 -10.35
CA ARG A 589 -36.96 -32.28 -11.71
C ARG A 589 -35.99 -31.66 -12.72
N ALA A 590 -35.69 -30.37 -12.60
CA ALA A 590 -34.78 -29.66 -13.50
C ALA A 590 -33.32 -30.12 -13.36
N ILE A 591 -32.87 -30.45 -12.15
CA ILE A 591 -31.51 -30.93 -11.90
C ILE A 591 -31.35 -32.40 -12.27
N GLY A 592 -32.42 -33.18 -12.14
CA GLY A 592 -32.42 -34.62 -12.41
C GLY A 592 -31.93 -35.46 -11.23
N SER A 593 -31.73 -36.75 -11.47
CA SER A 593 -31.31 -37.68 -10.43
C SER A 593 -29.81 -37.57 -10.13
N ILE A 594 -29.44 -37.50 -8.86
CA ILE A 594 -28.06 -37.43 -8.38
C ILE A 594 -27.66 -38.77 -7.76
N ARG A 595 -26.41 -39.18 -7.96
CA ARG A 595 -25.86 -40.39 -7.33
C ARG A 595 -25.60 -40.13 -5.85
N ILE A 596 -26.21 -40.95 -5.00
CA ILE A 596 -26.01 -40.97 -3.55
C ILE A 596 -25.48 -42.32 -3.07
N VAL A 597 -24.81 -42.32 -1.93
CA VAL A 597 -24.49 -43.52 -1.14
C VAL A 597 -25.42 -43.53 0.07
N ALA A 598 -26.08 -44.66 0.33
CA ALA A 598 -27.07 -44.77 1.39
C ALA A 598 -26.42 -44.77 2.78
N ILE A 599 -27.07 -44.11 3.74
CA ILE A 599 -26.71 -44.13 5.16
C ILE A 599 -27.88 -44.73 5.93
N GLU A 600 -27.59 -45.56 6.92
CA GLU A 600 -28.60 -46.07 7.85
C GLU A 600 -28.02 -46.09 9.26
N LYS A 601 -28.72 -45.47 10.23
CA LYS A 601 -28.31 -45.41 11.65
C LYS A 601 -26.85 -44.95 11.83
N ASN A 602 -26.44 -43.88 11.13
CA ASN A 602 -25.08 -43.33 11.13
C ASN A 602 -23.99 -44.29 10.64
N ARG A 603 -24.35 -45.33 9.89
CA ARG A 603 -23.43 -46.22 9.17
C ARG A 603 -23.55 -46.00 7.67
N ILE A 604 -22.40 -45.89 7.01
CA ILE A 604 -22.33 -45.83 5.54
C ILE A 604 -22.61 -47.24 4.99
N LEU A 605 -23.56 -47.36 4.07
CA LEU A 605 -23.86 -48.61 3.37
C LEU A 605 -23.13 -48.64 2.02
N HIS A 606 -22.63 -49.81 1.58
CA HIS A 606 -22.04 -50.00 0.24
C HIS A 606 -23.08 -50.00 -0.91
N ARG A 607 -24.23 -49.37 -0.72
CA ARG A 607 -25.30 -49.26 -1.73
C ARG A 607 -25.34 -47.84 -2.27
N SER A 608 -25.09 -47.68 -3.56
CA SER A 608 -25.32 -46.40 -4.26
C SER A 608 -26.59 -46.45 -5.10
N SER A 609 -27.35 -45.37 -5.10
CA SER A 609 -28.58 -45.21 -5.91
C SER A 609 -28.64 -43.83 -6.55
N TYR A 610 -29.43 -43.68 -7.60
CA TYR A 610 -29.75 -42.38 -8.19
C TYR A 610 -31.10 -41.93 -7.64
N LYS A 611 -31.15 -40.74 -7.05
CA LYS A 611 -32.35 -40.16 -6.46
C LYS A 611 -32.55 -38.72 -6.88
N TYR A 612 -33.80 -38.29 -6.96
CA TYR A 612 -34.12 -36.86 -7.07
C TYR A 612 -33.93 -36.17 -5.71
N LEU A 613 -33.78 -34.84 -5.69
CA LEU A 613 -33.51 -34.07 -4.46
C LEU A 613 -34.64 -34.20 -3.42
N ASP A 614 -35.88 -34.32 -3.87
CA ASP A 614 -37.05 -34.54 -3.02
C ASP A 614 -37.11 -35.94 -2.40
N GLU A 615 -36.40 -36.93 -2.97
CA GLU A 615 -36.32 -38.31 -2.49
C GLU A 615 -35.18 -38.55 -1.49
N MET A 616 -34.32 -37.54 -1.26
CA MET A 616 -33.14 -37.63 -0.38
C MET A 616 -33.41 -37.28 1.08
N ALA A 617 -34.68 -37.07 1.46
CA ALA A 617 -35.08 -36.71 2.83
C ALA A 617 -34.36 -35.45 3.38
N LEU A 618 -34.10 -34.46 2.52
CA LEU A 618 -33.29 -33.27 2.82
C LEU A 618 -33.86 -32.34 3.91
N THR A 619 -35.10 -32.55 4.34
CA THR A 619 -35.84 -31.71 5.31
C THR A 619 -35.81 -32.23 6.75
N GLN A 620 -35.31 -33.45 7.00
CA GLN A 620 -35.15 -33.99 8.35
C GLN A 620 -33.85 -33.45 8.98
N ARG A 621 -33.94 -32.83 10.17
CA ARG A 621 -32.93 -31.88 10.68
C ARG A 621 -31.96 -32.46 11.72
N GLU A 622 -32.04 -33.74 12.04
CA GLU A 622 -31.25 -34.34 13.13
C GLU A 622 -30.36 -35.48 12.62
N PHE A 623 -29.24 -35.13 11.96
CA PHE A 623 -28.19 -36.10 11.67
C PHE A 623 -27.04 -36.01 12.67
N SER A 624 -26.54 -37.18 13.07
CA SER A 624 -25.38 -37.29 13.96
C SER A 624 -24.16 -36.62 13.32
N PRO A 625 -23.38 -35.81 14.06
CA PRO A 625 -22.12 -35.27 13.57
C PRO A 625 -21.00 -36.31 13.44
N TYR A 626 -21.29 -37.58 13.79
CA TYR A 626 -20.33 -38.69 13.80
C TYR A 626 -20.89 -39.95 13.14
N TYR A 627 -20.05 -40.65 12.38
CA TYR A 627 -20.30 -42.00 11.85
C TYR A 627 -19.89 -43.07 12.85
N SER A 628 -20.67 -44.15 12.96
CA SER A 628 -20.37 -45.31 13.81
C SER A 628 -19.75 -46.50 13.08
#